data_AF-A0A958LK72-F1
#
_entry.id   AF-A0A958LK72-F1
#
_cell.length_a   1.000
_cell.length_b   1.000
_cell.length_c   1.000
_cell.angle_alpha   90.00
_cell.angle_beta   90.00
_cell.angle_gamma   90.00
#
_symmetry.space_group_name_H-M   'P 1'
#
loop_
_entity.id
_entity.type
_entity.pdbx_description
1 polymer ?
#
loop_
_entity_poly.entity_id
_entity_poly.type
_entity_poly.pdbx_seq_one_letter_code
_entity_poly.pdbx_strand_id
1 'polypeptide(L)'
;MKVVVVGQGGREHALVRALNLSSSVSHVFAIPGSRGISQEAECISLPLFPSDQFLNFIKDKKIDLVVVGPEGPLAEGLADELRQRGILTVGPSAQAAQLEASKIFSKEFMKRAGVPSARYEVVRDMEQLEEKAQKFCPPYVLKADGLAAGKGVFICQNWDELREAGHSIFVEKKLGKAGHSALLEEALKGWELSFLVLTNGEELVPLPLS
;
A
#
# COMPACT_ATOMS: atom_id res chain seq x y z
N MET A 1 18.99 17.88 -9.11
CA MET A 1 17.64 17.80 -8.55
C MET A 1 17.72 17.53 -7.06
N LYS A 2 16.96 18.25 -6.25
CA LYS A 2 16.73 17.94 -4.84
C LYS A 2 15.50 17.06 -4.72
N VAL A 3 15.65 15.92 -4.08
CA VAL A 3 14.60 14.90 -3.97
C VAL A 3 14.21 14.73 -2.51
N VAL A 4 12.91 14.54 -2.25
CA VAL A 4 12.41 14.08 -0.95
C VAL A 4 11.90 12.65 -1.11
N VAL A 5 12.34 11.76 -0.22
CA VAL A 5 11.75 10.42 -0.05
C VAL A 5 10.87 10.42 1.20
N VAL A 6 9.59 10.12 1.02
CA VAL A 6 8.61 10.05 2.12
C VAL A 6 8.57 8.62 2.65
N GLY A 7 8.77 8.46 3.95
CA GLY A 7 8.78 7.19 4.68
C GLY A 7 10.06 6.99 5.51
N GLN A 8 10.18 5.81 6.12
CA GLN A 8 11.20 5.52 7.15
C GLN A 8 11.67 4.05 7.18
N GLY A 9 11.12 3.20 6.31
CA GLY A 9 11.42 1.77 6.26
C GLY A 9 12.62 1.43 5.37
N GLY A 10 12.87 0.13 5.21
CA GLY A 10 13.94 -0.38 4.35
C GLY A 10 13.75 -0.06 2.86
N ARG A 11 12.49 -0.03 2.39
CA ARG A 11 12.15 0.41 1.02
C ARG A 11 12.64 1.82 0.75
N GLU A 12 12.37 2.76 1.66
CA GLU A 12 12.80 4.14 1.51
C GLU A 12 14.32 4.29 1.61
N HIS A 13 14.99 3.50 2.45
CA HIS A 13 16.45 3.46 2.49
C HIS A 13 17.05 2.99 1.15
N ALA A 14 16.50 1.92 0.56
CA ALA A 14 16.94 1.45 -0.75
C ALA A 14 16.70 2.51 -1.85
N LEU A 15 15.57 3.21 -1.81
CA LEU A 15 15.27 4.32 -2.74
C LEU A 15 16.27 5.48 -2.58
N VAL A 16 16.55 5.90 -1.35
CA VAL A 16 17.57 6.94 -1.05
C VAL A 16 18.92 6.55 -1.63
N ARG A 17 19.36 5.30 -1.40
CA ARG A 17 20.63 4.80 -1.93
C ARG A 17 20.66 4.83 -3.45
N ALA A 18 19.60 4.36 -4.11
CA ALA A 18 19.51 4.37 -5.57
C ALA A 18 19.51 5.80 -6.13
N LEU A 19 18.81 6.74 -5.49
CA LEU A 19 18.75 8.14 -5.90
C LEU A 19 20.12 8.83 -5.78
N ASN A 20 20.89 8.53 -4.74
CA ASN A 20 22.24 9.06 -4.54
C ASN A 20 23.25 8.60 -5.61
N LEU A 21 22.97 7.51 -6.33
CA LEU A 21 23.81 7.06 -7.45
C LEU A 21 23.54 7.84 -8.74
N SER A 22 22.45 8.60 -8.82
CA SER A 22 22.08 9.35 -10.02
C SER A 22 22.84 10.67 -10.10
N SER A 23 23.55 10.91 -11.21
CA SER A 23 24.25 12.17 -11.46
C SER A 23 23.32 13.39 -11.60
N SER A 24 22.03 13.18 -11.85
CA SER A 24 21.03 14.26 -11.92
C SER A 24 20.49 14.64 -10.53
N VAL A 25 20.75 13.85 -9.50
CA VAL A 25 20.33 14.12 -8.11
C VAL A 25 21.48 14.78 -7.37
N SER A 26 21.22 15.98 -6.86
CA SER A 26 22.21 16.79 -6.14
C SER A 26 22.07 16.68 -4.63
N HIS A 27 20.88 16.32 -4.13
CA HIS A 27 20.62 16.13 -2.71
C HIS A 27 19.37 15.28 -2.48
N VAL A 28 19.40 14.44 -1.45
CA VAL A 28 18.26 13.62 -1.03
C VAL A 28 17.92 13.94 0.43
N PHE A 29 16.65 14.26 0.66
CA PHE A 29 16.05 14.39 1.99
C PHE A 29 15.15 13.18 2.25
N ALA A 30 14.97 12.82 3.52
CA ALA A 30 13.99 11.81 3.93
C ALA A 30 13.05 12.35 5.00
N ILE A 31 11.75 12.06 4.88
CA ILE A 31 10.73 12.54 5.82
C ILE A 31 9.86 11.36 6.30
N PRO A 32 9.86 11.01 7.60
CA PRO A 32 10.81 11.46 8.63
C PRO A 32 12.20 10.83 8.45
N GLY A 33 12.32 9.81 7.61
CA GLY A 33 13.53 8.99 7.52
C GLY A 33 13.73 8.12 8.75
N SER A 34 14.91 7.52 8.86
CA SER A 34 15.31 6.66 9.98
C SER A 34 16.80 6.83 10.28
N ARG A 35 17.28 6.24 11.37
CA ARG A 35 18.71 6.25 11.72
C ARG A 35 19.58 5.58 10.65
N GLY A 36 19.04 4.60 9.92
CA GLY A 36 19.74 4.00 8.78
C GLY A 36 19.84 4.98 7.62
N ILE A 37 18.73 5.64 7.30
CA ILE A 37 18.66 6.60 6.20
C ILE A 37 19.52 7.84 6.47
N SER A 38 19.67 8.28 7.73
CA SER A 38 20.45 9.47 8.08
C SER A 38 21.95 9.35 7.78
N GLN A 39 22.43 8.15 7.43
CA GLN A 39 23.80 7.93 6.96
C GLN A 39 23.97 8.33 5.48
N GLU A 40 22.89 8.42 4.73
CA GLU A 40 22.88 8.62 3.27
C GLU A 40 22.00 9.80 2.81
N ALA A 41 21.14 10.36 3.68
CA ALA A 41 20.29 11.51 3.39
C ALA A 41 20.04 12.38 4.63
N GLU A 42 19.64 13.64 4.42
CA GLU A 42 19.20 14.52 5.50
C GLU A 42 17.78 14.14 5.95
N CYS A 43 17.64 13.55 7.13
CA CYS A 43 16.36 13.18 7.71
C CYS A 43 15.70 14.36 8.43
N ILE A 44 14.46 14.67 8.06
CA ILE A 44 13.71 15.81 8.59
C ILE A 44 12.48 15.31 9.32
N SER A 45 12.41 15.56 10.62
CA SER A 45 11.30 15.13 11.47
C SER A 45 10.05 15.99 11.23
N LEU A 46 9.26 15.60 10.24
CA LEU A 46 7.95 16.17 9.94
C LEU A 46 6.89 15.08 9.81
N PRO A 47 5.61 15.38 10.10
CA PRO A 47 4.51 14.46 9.81
C PRO A 47 4.40 14.19 8.30
N LEU A 48 4.00 12.96 7.96
CA LEU A 48 4.00 12.41 6.59
C LEU A 48 2.86 12.94 5.70
N PHE A 49 1.75 13.37 6.29
CA PHE A 49 0.59 13.93 5.56
C PHE A 49 0.78 15.45 5.42
N PRO A 50 0.36 16.10 4.31
CA PRO A 50 0.74 17.47 4.01
C PRO A 50 0.22 18.41 5.10
N SER A 51 1.12 18.72 6.01
CA SER A 51 0.99 19.83 6.94
C SER A 51 1.55 21.06 6.25
N ASP A 52 1.15 22.25 6.71
CA ASP A 52 1.77 23.49 6.27
C ASP A 52 3.30 23.44 6.43
N GLN A 53 3.80 22.73 7.44
CA GLN A 53 5.23 22.54 7.65
C GLN A 53 5.89 21.72 6.54
N PHE A 54 5.25 20.61 6.12
CA PHE A 54 5.74 19.79 5.01
C PHE A 54 5.77 20.59 3.70
N LEU A 55 4.69 21.30 3.39
CA LEU A 55 4.59 22.09 2.16
C LEU A 55 5.56 23.28 2.16
N ASN A 56 5.73 23.95 3.29
CA ASN A 56 6.72 25.02 3.44
C ASN A 56 8.13 24.46 3.28
N PHE A 57 8.44 23.29 3.84
CA PHE A 57 9.72 22.64 3.64
C PHE A 57 10.02 22.37 2.17
N ILE A 58 9.05 21.79 1.44
CA ILE A 58 9.16 21.52 0.00
C ILE A 58 9.48 22.81 -0.78
N LYS A 59 8.77 23.89 -0.47
CA LYS A 59 8.95 25.21 -1.10
C LYS A 59 10.31 25.84 -0.75
N ASP A 60 10.64 25.92 0.53
CA ASP A 60 11.82 26.62 1.04
C ASP A 60 13.12 25.94 0.62
N LYS A 61 13.15 24.60 0.63
CA LYS A 61 14.30 23.83 0.16
C LYS A 61 14.37 23.74 -1.36
N LYS A 62 13.32 24.19 -2.07
CA LYS A 62 13.18 24.10 -3.54
C LYS A 62 13.31 22.65 -4.00
N ILE A 63 12.45 21.78 -3.48
CA ILE A 63 12.45 20.37 -3.84
C ILE A 63 11.88 20.21 -5.25
N ASP A 64 12.58 19.47 -6.10
CA ASP A 64 12.23 19.26 -7.49
C ASP A 64 11.32 18.03 -7.67
N LEU A 65 11.51 17.01 -6.83
CA LEU A 65 10.83 15.72 -6.92
C LEU A 65 10.51 15.16 -5.54
N VAL A 66 9.29 14.63 -5.37
CA VAL A 66 8.89 13.85 -4.18
C VAL A 66 8.63 12.41 -4.58
N VAL A 67 9.23 11.46 -3.87
CA VAL A 67 8.99 10.02 -4.03
C VAL A 67 8.27 9.51 -2.79
N VAL A 68 7.02 9.06 -2.95
CA VAL A 68 6.21 8.57 -1.84
C VAL A 68 6.38 7.07 -1.70
N GLY A 69 7.04 6.63 -0.63
CA GLY A 69 7.25 5.21 -0.32
C GLY A 69 6.00 4.52 0.25
N PRO A 70 5.47 4.95 1.41
CA PRO A 70 4.39 4.27 2.09
C PRO A 70 3.02 4.45 1.43
N GLU A 71 2.24 3.39 1.50
CA GLU A 71 0.89 3.25 0.96
C GLU A 71 -0.14 4.15 1.67
N GLY A 72 0.05 4.43 2.97
CA GLY A 72 -0.85 5.28 3.75
C GLY A 72 -1.00 6.69 3.16
N PRO A 73 0.08 7.49 3.06
CA PRO A 73 0.02 8.83 2.47
C PRO A 73 -0.48 8.86 1.02
N LEU A 74 -0.25 7.79 0.24
CA LEU A 74 -0.80 7.66 -1.11
C LEU A 74 -2.31 7.51 -1.08
N ALA A 75 -2.84 6.62 -0.24
CA ALA A 75 -4.27 6.42 -0.06
C ALA A 75 -4.99 7.68 0.47
N GLU A 76 -4.29 8.49 1.28
CA GLU A 76 -4.80 9.75 1.81
C GLU A 76 -4.67 10.93 0.82
N GLY A 77 -4.02 10.75 -0.34
CA GLY A 77 -3.98 11.73 -1.43
C GLY A 77 -2.81 12.71 -1.41
N LEU A 78 -1.71 12.40 -0.71
CA LEU A 78 -0.50 13.24 -0.72
C LEU A 78 -0.01 13.53 -2.15
N ALA A 79 -0.04 12.54 -3.04
CA ALA A 79 0.42 12.71 -4.41
C ALA A 79 -0.47 13.66 -5.23
N ASP A 80 -1.77 13.69 -4.97
CA ASP A 80 -2.70 14.62 -5.62
C ASP A 80 -2.44 16.05 -5.16
N GLU A 81 -2.29 16.25 -3.85
CA GLU A 81 -2.00 17.55 -3.24
C GLU A 81 -0.70 18.16 -3.78
N LEU A 82 0.36 17.34 -3.88
CA LEU A 82 1.64 17.78 -4.43
C LEU A 82 1.55 18.17 -5.91
N ARG A 83 0.86 17.36 -6.73
CA ARG A 83 0.65 17.65 -8.15
C ARG A 83 -0.17 18.91 -8.39
N GLN A 84 -1.20 19.15 -7.59
CA GLN A 84 -2.01 20.38 -7.66
C GLN A 84 -1.16 21.64 -7.44
N ARG A 85 -0.05 21.52 -6.70
CA ARG A 85 0.91 22.58 -6.42
C ARG A 85 2.08 22.63 -7.42
N GLY A 86 2.04 21.81 -8.47
CA GLY A 86 3.07 21.76 -9.51
C GLY A 86 4.36 21.05 -9.09
N ILE A 87 4.33 20.22 -8.04
CA ILE A 87 5.50 19.48 -7.57
C ILE A 87 5.51 18.09 -8.24
N LEU A 88 6.63 17.75 -8.90
CA LEU A 88 6.78 16.43 -9.50
C LEU A 88 6.74 15.36 -8.42
N THR A 89 5.90 14.34 -8.64
CA THR A 89 5.62 13.33 -7.62
C THR A 89 5.56 11.93 -8.21
N VAL A 90 6.35 11.02 -7.64
CA VAL A 90 6.28 9.57 -7.86
C VAL A 90 5.34 8.98 -6.82
N GLY A 91 4.23 8.41 -7.29
CA GLY A 91 3.18 7.81 -6.46
C GLY A 91 1.80 7.92 -7.12
N PRO A 92 0.92 6.92 -7.02
CA PRO A 92 -0.43 7.00 -7.58
C PRO A 92 -1.27 8.12 -6.95
N SER A 93 -2.34 8.55 -7.63
CA SER A 93 -3.41 9.34 -6.99
C SER A 93 -4.11 8.55 -5.89
N ALA A 94 -4.85 9.20 -5.00
CA ALA A 94 -5.67 8.53 -3.99
C ALA A 94 -6.67 7.54 -4.61
N GLN A 95 -7.21 7.90 -5.79
CA GLN A 95 -8.11 7.03 -6.55
C GLN A 95 -7.39 5.77 -7.06
N ALA A 96 -6.19 5.92 -7.64
CA ALA A 96 -5.42 4.78 -8.14
C ALA A 96 -4.84 3.93 -6.99
N ALA A 97 -4.50 4.54 -5.86
CA ALA A 97 -4.03 3.87 -4.65
C ALA A 97 -5.08 2.91 -4.04
N GLN A 98 -6.37 3.03 -4.42
CA GLN A 98 -7.41 2.08 -4.00
C GLN A 98 -7.12 0.63 -4.42
N LEU A 99 -6.31 0.40 -5.48
CA LEU A 99 -5.89 -0.94 -5.88
C LEU A 99 -5.10 -1.69 -4.79
N GLU A 100 -4.45 -0.96 -3.88
CA GLU A 100 -3.74 -1.50 -2.72
C GLU A 100 -4.50 -1.23 -1.41
N ALA A 101 -5.09 -0.03 -1.28
CA ALA A 101 -5.77 0.38 -0.04
C ALA A 101 -7.08 -0.37 0.23
N SER A 102 -7.81 -0.80 -0.81
CA SER A 102 -9.00 -1.65 -0.68
C SER A 102 -8.83 -2.92 -1.48
N LYS A 103 -8.79 -4.05 -0.77
CA LYS A 103 -8.70 -5.37 -1.39
C LYS A 103 -9.98 -5.67 -2.17
N ILE A 104 -11.14 -5.25 -1.65
CA ILE A 104 -12.42 -5.43 -2.34
C ILE A 104 -12.41 -4.67 -3.67
N PHE A 105 -12.02 -3.39 -3.66
CA PHE A 105 -11.89 -2.59 -4.87
C PHE A 105 -10.95 -3.27 -5.89
N SER A 106 -9.80 -3.75 -5.42
CA SER A 106 -8.82 -4.45 -6.25
C SER A 106 -9.41 -5.69 -6.93
N LYS A 107 -10.15 -6.53 -6.18
CA LYS A 107 -10.83 -7.72 -6.74
C LYS A 107 -11.89 -7.37 -7.77
N GLU A 108 -12.71 -6.37 -7.49
CA GLU A 108 -13.75 -5.92 -8.43
C GLU A 108 -13.14 -5.30 -9.70
N PHE A 109 -12.05 -4.53 -9.54
CA PHE A 109 -11.29 -3.98 -10.66
C PHE A 109 -10.73 -5.09 -11.54
N MET A 110 -10.03 -6.06 -10.95
CA MET A 110 -9.48 -7.21 -11.67
C MET A 110 -10.57 -7.99 -12.41
N LYS A 111 -11.71 -8.25 -11.74
CA LYS A 111 -12.85 -8.94 -12.35
C LYS A 111 -13.38 -8.18 -13.57
N ARG A 112 -13.57 -6.86 -13.47
CA ARG A 112 -14.03 -6.01 -14.58
C ARG A 112 -13.02 -5.96 -15.73
N ALA A 113 -11.73 -5.96 -15.41
CA ALA A 113 -10.65 -5.91 -16.38
C ALA A 113 -10.30 -7.29 -16.98
N GLY A 114 -10.94 -8.37 -16.54
CA GLY A 114 -10.63 -9.73 -16.99
C GLY A 114 -9.28 -10.25 -16.48
N VAL A 115 -8.72 -9.67 -15.42
CA VAL A 115 -7.46 -10.11 -14.82
C VAL A 115 -7.73 -11.34 -13.96
N PRO A 116 -7.08 -12.49 -14.23
CA PRO A 116 -7.24 -13.70 -13.43
C PRO A 116 -6.86 -13.46 -11.97
N SER A 117 -7.71 -13.90 -11.05
CA SER A 117 -7.47 -13.83 -9.61
C SER A 117 -8.27 -14.92 -8.91
N ALA A 118 -7.94 -15.21 -7.64
CA ALA A 118 -8.66 -16.18 -6.81
C ALA A 118 -10.17 -15.92 -6.81
N ARG A 119 -10.98 -16.97 -6.81
CA ARG A 119 -12.42 -16.82 -6.56
C ARG A 119 -12.62 -16.17 -5.20
N TYR A 120 -13.57 -15.25 -5.11
CA TYR A 120 -13.80 -14.47 -3.89
C TYR A 120 -15.28 -14.19 -3.65
N GLU A 121 -15.59 -13.90 -2.39
CA GLU A 121 -16.87 -13.38 -1.91
C GLU A 121 -16.60 -12.23 -0.92
N VAL A 122 -17.42 -11.19 -0.95
CA VAL A 122 -17.37 -10.10 0.03
C VAL A 122 -18.28 -10.42 1.19
N VAL A 123 -17.78 -10.36 2.41
CA VAL A 123 -18.50 -10.63 3.67
C VAL A 123 -18.45 -9.40 4.58
N ARG A 124 -19.51 -9.14 5.35
CA ARG A 124 -19.63 -7.95 6.21
C ARG A 124 -19.93 -8.27 7.67
N ASP A 125 -20.26 -9.50 7.96
CA ASP A 125 -20.64 -9.99 9.28
C ASP A 125 -20.38 -11.51 9.34
N MET A 126 -20.58 -12.08 10.53
CA MET A 126 -20.40 -13.51 10.75
C MET A 126 -21.40 -14.33 9.93
N GLU A 127 -22.67 -13.91 9.84
CA GLU A 127 -23.72 -14.64 9.13
C GLU A 127 -23.39 -14.81 7.63
N GLN A 128 -23.01 -13.73 6.96
CA GLN A 128 -22.56 -13.76 5.57
C GLN A 128 -21.30 -14.61 5.42
N LEU A 129 -20.39 -14.59 6.39
CA LEU A 129 -19.19 -15.43 6.37
C LEU A 129 -19.57 -16.91 6.38
N GLU A 130 -20.48 -17.34 7.27
CA GLU A 130 -20.93 -18.75 7.32
C GLU A 130 -21.67 -19.17 6.06
N GLU A 131 -22.58 -18.34 5.56
CA GLU A 131 -23.33 -18.61 4.33
C GLU A 131 -22.39 -18.77 3.13
N LYS A 132 -21.48 -17.81 2.94
CA LYS A 132 -20.61 -17.77 1.76
C LYS A 132 -19.48 -18.78 1.84
N ALA A 133 -19.02 -19.16 3.02
CA ALA A 133 -18.00 -20.18 3.21
C ALA A 133 -18.41 -21.56 2.68
N GLN A 134 -19.71 -21.88 2.68
CA GLN A 134 -20.23 -23.14 2.12
C GLN A 134 -19.93 -23.29 0.62
N LYS A 135 -19.69 -22.19 -0.09
CA LYS A 135 -19.35 -22.22 -1.51
C LYS A 135 -17.88 -22.63 -1.74
N PHE A 136 -17.03 -22.60 -0.72
CA PHE A 136 -15.58 -22.80 -0.82
C PHE A 136 -15.14 -24.06 -0.07
N CYS A 137 -13.99 -24.60 -0.46
CA CYS A 137 -13.32 -25.67 0.27
C CYS A 137 -12.11 -25.10 1.02
N PRO A 138 -11.78 -25.62 2.22
CA PRO A 138 -10.55 -25.25 2.91
C PRO A 138 -9.29 -25.62 2.10
N PRO A 139 -8.15 -24.92 2.30
CA PRO A 139 -7.98 -23.79 3.20
C PRO A 139 -8.65 -22.52 2.68
N TYR A 140 -9.25 -21.77 3.59
CA TYR A 140 -9.87 -20.47 3.33
C TYR A 140 -8.84 -19.36 3.51
N VAL A 141 -8.98 -18.27 2.76
CA VAL A 141 -8.22 -17.04 3.01
C VAL A 141 -9.19 -15.91 3.33
N LEU A 142 -9.16 -15.43 4.56
CA LEU A 142 -9.97 -14.29 5.00
C LEU A 142 -9.09 -13.05 5.07
N LYS A 143 -9.44 -12.01 4.31
CA LYS A 143 -8.66 -10.77 4.23
C LYS A 143 -9.53 -9.59 4.62
N ALA A 144 -9.23 -8.92 5.73
CA ALA A 144 -9.90 -7.67 6.09
C ALA A 144 -9.67 -6.60 5.00
N ASP A 145 -10.72 -5.87 4.66
CA ASP A 145 -10.62 -4.76 3.72
C ASP A 145 -9.98 -3.53 4.40
N GLY A 146 -9.23 -2.75 3.63
CA GLY A 146 -8.45 -1.63 4.13
C GLY A 146 -6.97 -1.93 4.40
N LEU A 147 -6.26 -0.86 4.81
CA LEU A 147 -4.87 -0.91 5.27
C LEU A 147 -4.83 -1.43 6.71
N ALA A 148 -4.53 -2.72 6.86
CA ALA A 148 -4.43 -3.41 8.15
C ALA A 148 -2.97 -3.66 8.59
N ALA A 149 -2.03 -2.84 8.11
CA ALA A 149 -0.59 -2.94 8.38
C ALA A 149 -0.02 -4.36 8.20
N GLY A 150 -0.48 -5.07 7.16
CA GLY A 150 -0.07 -6.46 6.88
C GLY A 150 -0.64 -7.53 7.81
N LYS A 151 -1.42 -7.17 8.84
CA LYS A 151 -1.98 -8.11 9.84
C LYS A 151 -3.41 -8.56 9.55
N GLY A 152 -3.97 -8.12 8.43
CA GLY A 152 -5.37 -8.38 8.07
C GLY A 152 -5.59 -9.59 7.15
N VAL A 153 -4.65 -10.53 7.07
CA VAL A 153 -4.76 -11.73 6.22
C VAL A 153 -4.66 -12.97 7.09
N PHE A 154 -5.67 -13.83 7.01
CA PHE A 154 -5.78 -15.06 7.78
C PHE A 154 -5.91 -16.24 6.80
N ILE A 155 -5.05 -17.24 6.94
CA ILE A 155 -5.13 -18.49 6.20
C ILE A 155 -5.68 -19.54 7.16
N CYS A 156 -6.90 -20.00 6.92
CA CYS A 156 -7.65 -20.84 7.83
C CYS A 156 -7.77 -22.25 7.24
N GLN A 157 -7.20 -23.25 7.90
CA GLN A 157 -7.16 -24.64 7.41
C GLN A 157 -8.51 -25.34 7.48
N ASN A 158 -9.42 -24.82 8.30
CA ASN A 158 -10.72 -25.41 8.55
C ASN A 158 -11.74 -24.32 8.93
N TRP A 159 -12.99 -24.76 9.15
CA TRP A 159 -14.08 -23.88 9.52
C TRP A 159 -13.88 -23.20 10.88
N ASP A 160 -13.33 -23.89 11.88
CA ASP A 160 -13.14 -23.33 13.21
C ASP A 160 -12.15 -22.15 13.18
N GLU A 161 -11.03 -22.32 12.49
CA GLU A 161 -10.05 -21.24 12.28
C GLU A 161 -10.64 -20.06 11.49
N LEU A 162 -11.50 -20.33 10.50
CA LEU A 162 -12.18 -19.28 9.74
C LEU A 162 -13.15 -18.49 10.61
N ARG A 163 -13.90 -19.20 11.46
CA ARG A 163 -14.85 -18.60 12.39
C ARG A 163 -14.14 -17.74 13.43
N GLU A 164 -13.01 -18.20 13.98
CA GLU A 164 -12.19 -17.41 14.91
C GLU A 164 -11.64 -16.14 14.25
N ALA A 165 -11.12 -16.25 13.02
CA ALA A 165 -10.66 -15.09 12.26
C ALA A 165 -11.81 -14.10 11.98
N GLY A 166 -12.98 -14.60 11.60
CA GLY A 166 -14.19 -13.79 11.42
C GLY A 166 -14.59 -13.07 12.70
N HIS A 167 -14.56 -13.75 13.86
CA HIS A 167 -14.90 -13.17 15.16
C HIS A 167 -13.93 -12.03 15.54
N SER A 168 -12.64 -12.24 15.31
CA SER A 168 -11.60 -11.22 15.51
C SER A 168 -11.83 -9.97 14.66
N ILE A 169 -12.35 -10.12 13.43
CA ILE A 169 -12.59 -9.01 12.50
C ILE A 169 -13.92 -8.31 12.83
N PHE A 170 -15.03 -9.05 12.86
CA PHE A 170 -16.38 -8.47 12.87
C PHE A 170 -16.92 -8.19 14.27
N VAL A 171 -16.54 -8.98 15.28
CA VAL A 171 -17.06 -8.86 16.65
C VAL A 171 -16.10 -8.08 17.52
N GLU A 172 -14.85 -8.54 17.60
CA GLU A 172 -13.83 -7.90 18.44
C GLU A 172 -13.27 -6.62 17.81
N LYS A 173 -13.46 -6.43 16.50
CA LYS A 173 -13.01 -5.26 15.73
C LYS A 173 -11.54 -4.92 15.97
N LYS A 174 -10.69 -5.96 16.09
CA LYS A 174 -9.25 -5.82 16.41
C LYS A 174 -8.46 -4.99 15.39
N LEU A 175 -9.01 -4.82 14.18
CA LEU A 175 -8.40 -4.05 13.09
C LEU A 175 -8.94 -2.60 12.97
N GLY A 176 -9.79 -2.17 13.90
CA GLY A 176 -10.29 -0.80 13.98
C GLY A 176 -11.22 -0.44 12.81
N LYS A 177 -10.89 0.62 12.06
CA LYS A 177 -11.67 1.04 10.88
C LYS A 177 -11.54 0.05 9.71
N ALA A 178 -10.40 -0.65 9.62
CA ALA A 178 -10.23 -1.78 8.72
C ALA A 178 -10.99 -2.99 9.31
N GLY A 179 -11.74 -3.73 8.48
CA GLY A 179 -12.53 -4.89 8.96
C GLY A 179 -14.05 -4.68 9.10
N HIS A 180 -14.63 -3.58 8.60
CA HIS A 180 -16.09 -3.49 8.37
C HIS A 180 -16.56 -4.50 7.32
N SER A 181 -15.67 -4.90 6.43
CA SER A 181 -15.85 -5.90 5.41
C SER A 181 -14.56 -6.70 5.27
N ALA A 182 -14.70 -7.92 4.76
CA ALA A 182 -13.58 -8.78 4.41
C ALA A 182 -13.84 -9.49 3.09
N LEU A 183 -12.77 -9.94 2.46
CA LEU A 183 -12.79 -10.88 1.35
C LEU A 183 -12.59 -12.28 1.89
N LEU A 184 -13.51 -13.17 1.56
CA LEU A 184 -13.31 -14.60 1.65
C LEU A 184 -12.85 -15.12 0.28
N GLU A 185 -11.67 -15.72 0.23
CA GLU A 185 -11.08 -16.24 -1.00
C GLU A 185 -10.73 -17.72 -0.87
N GLU A 186 -10.64 -18.39 -2.03
CA GLU A 186 -9.95 -19.67 -2.11
C GLU A 186 -8.44 -19.50 -1.93
N ALA A 187 -7.79 -20.46 -1.29
CA ALA A 187 -6.34 -20.50 -1.23
C ALA A 187 -5.74 -20.96 -2.57
N LEU A 188 -4.86 -20.15 -3.14
CA LEU A 188 -4.07 -20.52 -4.31
C LEU A 188 -2.80 -21.26 -3.88
N LYS A 189 -2.39 -22.26 -4.66
CA LYS A 189 -1.15 -23.01 -4.46
C LYS A 189 -0.20 -22.76 -5.62
N GLY A 190 1.09 -22.63 -5.32
CA GLY A 190 2.12 -22.45 -6.34
C GLY A 190 3.28 -21.62 -5.82
N TRP A 191 4.02 -21.05 -6.76
CA TRP A 191 5.11 -20.13 -6.48
C TRP A 191 4.57 -18.71 -6.32
N GLU A 192 5.02 -18.03 -5.27
CA GLU A 192 4.77 -16.61 -5.07
C GLU A 192 5.98 -15.82 -5.55
N LEU A 193 5.72 -14.77 -6.34
CA LEU A 193 6.75 -13.92 -6.92
C LEU A 193 6.24 -12.48 -6.99
N SER A 194 7.12 -11.52 -6.74
CA SER A 194 6.81 -10.10 -6.85
C SER A 194 7.17 -9.59 -8.24
N PHE A 195 6.20 -9.02 -8.95
CA PHE A 195 6.42 -8.37 -10.23
C PHE A 195 6.13 -6.88 -10.12
N LEU A 196 7.18 -6.05 -10.16
CA LEU A 196 7.08 -4.61 -10.03
C LEU A 196 7.23 -3.93 -11.40
N VAL A 197 6.41 -2.93 -11.65
CA VAL A 197 6.40 -2.18 -12.92
C VAL A 197 6.41 -0.69 -12.60
N LEU A 198 7.30 0.06 -13.25
CA LEU A 198 7.24 1.51 -13.28
C LEU A 198 6.30 1.96 -14.39
N THR A 199 5.47 2.96 -14.10
CA THR A 199 4.53 3.50 -15.09
C THR A 199 4.30 4.99 -14.87
N ASN A 200 4.08 5.70 -15.98
CA ASN A 200 3.56 7.07 -16.00
C ASN A 200 2.04 7.14 -16.29
N GLY A 201 1.38 5.99 -16.42
CA GLY A 201 -0.02 5.86 -16.82
C GLY A 201 -0.24 5.47 -18.29
N GLU A 202 0.78 5.60 -19.14
CA GLU A 202 0.73 5.26 -20.57
C GLU A 202 1.75 4.18 -20.92
N GLU A 203 2.97 4.30 -20.39
CA GLU A 203 4.08 3.40 -20.62
C GLU A 203 4.31 2.50 -19.39
N LEU A 204 4.83 1.30 -19.64
CA LEU A 204 5.13 0.28 -18.63
C LEU A 204 6.59 -0.16 -18.77
N VAL A 205 7.35 -0.07 -17.69
CA VAL A 205 8.74 -0.53 -17.60
C VAL A 205 8.86 -1.55 -16.47
N PRO A 206 8.92 -2.86 -16.79
CA PRO A 206 9.12 -3.90 -15.79
C PRO A 206 10.47 -3.78 -15.08
N LEU A 207 10.49 -3.96 -13.77
CA LEU A 207 11.71 -4.14 -13.00
C LEU A 207 12.15 -5.62 -13.00
N PRO A 208 13.44 -5.92 -12.76
CA PRO A 208 13.91 -7.30 -12.65
C PRO A 208 13.10 -8.11 -11.63
N LEU A 209 12.79 -9.36 -11.97
CA LEU A 209 12.19 -10.30 -11.04
C LEU A 209 13.16 -10.59 -9.90
N SER A 210 12.65 -10.55 -8.67
CA SER A 210 13.36 -10.88 -7.43
C SER A 210 12.67 -12.01 -6.69
#